data_AF-W0VCU0-F1
#
_entry.id   AF-W0VCU0-F1
#
_cell.length_a   1.000
_cell.length_b   1.000
_cell.length_c   1.000
_cell.angle_alpha   90.00
_cell.angle_beta   90.00
_cell.angle_gamma   90.00
#
_symmetry.space_group_name_H-M   'P 1'
#
loop_
_entity.id
_entity.type
_entity.pdbx_description
1 polymer ?
#
loop_
_entity_poly.entity_id
_entity_poly.type
_entity_poly.pdbx_seq_one_letter_code
_entity_poly.pdbx_strand_id
1 'polypeptide(L)'
;MSSAWADDSSPVGVWKTIDDVSGKPKSLVRITESNGVLQGKIEKLFRAPEEDQNPKCDQCKGDKKDQPMIGLVILSGLKKDGDEWNGGEITDPKDGKTYKSKLQLTESGKKLQVRGYVGVPMFGRSQTWLREE
;
A
#
# COMPACT_ATOMS: atom_id res chain seq x y z
N MET A 1 -25.66 17.29 1.90
CA MET A 1 -24.53 16.59 2.55
C MET A 1 -24.19 15.41 1.66
N SER A 2 -23.06 15.46 0.96
CA SER A 2 -22.68 14.43 -0.01
C SER A 2 -22.19 13.20 0.76
N SER A 3 -22.96 12.11 0.75
CA SER A 3 -22.41 10.80 1.06
C SER A 3 -21.36 10.49 0.00
N ALA A 4 -20.10 10.42 0.40
CA ALA A 4 -19.08 9.77 -0.40
C ALA A 4 -19.43 8.28 -0.40
N TRP A 5 -20.15 7.83 -1.41
CA TRP A 5 -20.21 6.41 -1.72
C TRP A 5 -18.78 6.01 -2.03
N ALA A 6 -18.24 5.02 -1.32
CA ALA A 6 -16.98 4.42 -1.72
C ALA A 6 -17.19 3.91 -3.15
N ASP A 7 -16.53 4.55 -4.10
CA ASP A 7 -16.56 4.08 -5.48
C ASP A 7 -15.81 2.75 -5.49
N ASP A 8 -16.54 1.64 -5.58
CA ASP A 8 -15.98 0.30 -5.66
C ASP A 8 -15.13 0.10 -6.94
N SER A 9 -15.15 1.07 -7.86
CA SER A 9 -14.27 1.13 -9.03
C SER A 9 -12.98 1.93 -8.80
N SER A 10 -12.79 2.54 -7.61
CA SER A 10 -11.60 3.32 -7.27
C SER A 10 -10.81 2.70 -6.11
N PRO A 11 -9.46 2.64 -6.17
CA PRO A 11 -8.63 2.16 -5.07
C PRO A 11 -8.44 3.20 -3.96
N VAL A 12 -8.97 4.42 -4.12
CA VAL A 12 -8.95 5.44 -3.07
C VAL A 12 -9.75 4.94 -1.86
N GLY A 13 -9.13 5.00 -0.67
CA GLY A 13 -9.71 4.44 0.53
C GLY A 13 -8.66 3.97 1.53
N VAL A 14 -9.12 3.31 2.60
CA VAL A 14 -8.24 2.70 3.61
C VAL A 14 -8.20 1.20 3.38
N TRP A 15 -6.99 0.64 3.46
CA TRP A 15 -6.73 -0.75 3.16
C TRP A 15 -5.94 -1.41 4.29
N LYS A 16 -6.45 -2.54 4.77
CA LYS A 16 -5.78 -3.42 5.73
C LYS A 16 -4.83 -4.35 5.00
N THR A 17 -3.54 -4.25 5.32
CA THR A 17 -2.50 -5.14 4.77
C THR A 17 -2.41 -6.40 5.61
N ILE A 18 -2.28 -7.57 4.98
CA ILE A 18 -2.15 -8.86 5.66
C ILE A 18 -0.73 -9.39 5.49
N ASP A 19 -0.13 -9.87 6.59
CA ASP A 19 1.11 -10.62 6.52
C ASP A 19 0.87 -11.98 5.87
N ASP A 20 1.58 -12.27 4.78
CA ASP A 20 1.43 -13.50 4.00
C ASP A 20 1.94 -14.76 4.73
N VAL A 21 2.79 -14.59 5.74
CA VAL A 21 3.33 -15.69 6.55
C VAL A 21 2.42 -16.02 7.74
N SER A 22 2.03 -15.02 8.53
CA SER A 22 1.26 -15.20 9.77
C SER A 22 -0.24 -15.04 9.61
N GLY A 23 -0.71 -14.48 8.48
CA GLY A 23 -2.12 -14.17 8.23
C GLY A 23 -2.68 -13.01 9.07
N LYS A 24 -1.84 -12.34 9.87
CA LYS A 24 -2.28 -11.27 10.76
C LYS A 24 -2.30 -9.90 10.05
N PRO A 25 -3.20 -8.98 10.44
CA PRO A 25 -3.14 -7.60 10.00
C PRO A 25 -1.80 -6.96 10.39
N LYS A 26 -1.21 -6.21 9.46
CA LYS A 26 0.07 -5.50 9.66
C LYS A 26 -0.07 -3.99 9.78
N SER A 27 -0.88 -3.39 8.92
CA SER A 27 -1.06 -1.95 8.86
C SER A 27 -2.38 -1.58 8.21
N LEU A 28 -2.79 -0.32 8.41
CA LEU A 28 -3.77 0.36 7.57
C LEU A 28 -3.02 1.35 6.67
N VAL A 29 -3.29 1.29 5.37
CA VAL A 29 -2.72 2.17 4.35
C VAL A 29 -3.84 2.97 3.71
N ARG A 30 -3.76 4.29 3.76
CA ARG A 30 -4.68 5.17 3.02
C ARG A 30 -4.12 5.46 1.65
N ILE A 31 -4.89 5.09 0.63
CA ILE A 31 -4.66 5.47 -0.75
C ILE A 31 -5.43 6.75 -1.05
N THR A 32 -4.73 7.73 -1.63
CA THR A 32 -5.29 8.99 -2.10
C THR A 32 -4.90 9.23 -3.54
N GLU A 33 -5.70 10.00 -4.25
CA GLU A 33 -5.45 10.38 -5.63
C GLU A 33 -5.26 11.89 -5.75
N SER A 34 -4.27 12.31 -6.55
CA SER A 34 -4.11 13.70 -6.97
C SER A 34 -3.73 13.73 -8.45
N ASN A 35 -4.50 14.46 -9.25
CA ASN A 35 -4.28 14.59 -10.69
C ASN A 35 -4.14 13.24 -11.43
N GLY A 36 -4.97 12.25 -11.06
CA GLY A 36 -4.94 10.91 -11.66
C GLY A 36 -3.77 10.03 -11.22
N VAL A 37 -3.02 10.45 -10.20
CA VAL A 37 -1.88 9.71 -9.64
C VAL A 37 -2.20 9.28 -8.23
N LEU A 38 -2.09 7.98 -7.97
CA LEU A 38 -2.27 7.40 -6.65
C LEU A 38 -0.99 7.44 -5.82
N GLN A 39 -1.18 7.67 -4.53
CA GLN A 39 -0.18 7.47 -3.49
C GLN A 39 -0.82 6.73 -2.31
N GLY A 40 -0.02 5.95 -1.58
CA GLY A 40 -0.46 5.21 -0.40
C GLY A 40 0.44 5.48 0.79
N LYS A 41 -0.17 5.89 1.90
CA LYS A 41 0.50 6.28 3.15
C LYS A 41 0.06 5.37 4.29
N ILE A 42 1.00 4.92 5.12
CA ILE A 42 0.68 4.16 6.33
C ILE A 42 -0.02 5.08 7.33
N GLU A 43 -1.22 4.71 7.76
CA GLU A 43 -1.99 5.44 8.78
C GLU A 43 -1.90 4.80 10.15
N LYS A 44 -1.76 3.48 10.20
CA LYS A 44 -1.73 2.70 11.44
C LYS A 44 -0.90 1.45 11.27
N LEU A 45 -0.24 1.03 12.35
CA LEU A 45 0.40 -0.27 12.46
C LEU A 45 -0.36 -1.14 13.46
N PHE A 46 -0.41 -2.44 13.20
CA PHE A 46 -0.89 -3.43 14.17
C PHE A 46 0.34 -4.12 14.77
N ARG A 47 0.69 -3.72 15.99
CA ARG A 47 1.89 -4.20 16.70
C ARG A 47 1.49 -4.77 18.06
N ALA A 48 2.34 -5.65 18.61
CA ALA A 48 2.15 -6.12 19.97
C ALA A 48 2.43 -4.97 20.96
N PRO A 49 1.77 -4.94 22.14
CA PRO A 49 1.91 -3.84 23.11
C PRO A 49 3.35 -3.57 23.57
N GLU A 50 4.19 -4.60 23.60
CA GLU A 50 5.60 -4.55 24.00
C GLU A 50 6.55 -4.02 22.92
N GLU A 51 6.08 -3.88 21.68
CA GLU A 51 6.89 -3.36 20.57
C GLU A 51 6.87 -1.82 20.53
N ASP A 52 7.87 -1.23 19.87
CA ASP A 52 7.78 0.18 19.45
C ASP A 52 6.56 0.34 18.53
N GLN A 53 5.60 1.16 18.94
CA GLN A 53 4.33 1.35 18.24
C GLN A 53 4.46 2.14 16.94
N ASN A 54 5.54 2.92 16.78
CA ASN A 54 5.81 3.68 15.57
C ASN A 54 7.32 3.77 15.29
N PRO A 55 7.95 2.64 14.93
CA PRO A 55 9.38 2.62 14.68
C PRO A 55 9.71 3.44 13.44
N LYS A 56 10.97 3.84 13.34
CA LYS A 56 11.51 4.46 12.14
C LYS A 56 11.89 3.40 11.10
N CYS A 57 11.79 3.73 9.82
CA CYS A 57 12.31 2.86 8.76
C CYS A 57 13.84 3.02 8.64
N ASP A 58 14.57 2.24 9.43
CA ASP A 58 16.04 2.21 9.47
C ASP A 58 16.66 1.61 8.19
N GLN A 59 15.99 0.60 7.61
CA GLN A 59 16.39 -0.07 6.36
C GLN A 59 16.12 0.77 5.11
N CYS A 60 15.15 1.69 5.18
CA CYS A 60 14.82 2.57 4.05
C CYS A 60 16.01 3.43 3.65
N LYS A 61 16.01 3.85 2.37
CA LYS A 61 17.05 4.72 1.78
C LYS A 61 16.47 6.06 1.35
N GLY A 62 17.36 7.03 1.15
CA GLY A 62 17.00 8.38 0.71
C GLY A 62 16.02 9.05 1.68
N ASP A 63 15.03 9.74 1.14
CA ASP A 63 14.08 10.55 1.91
C ASP A 63 13.18 9.74 2.85
N LYS A 64 13.14 8.41 2.69
CA LYS A 64 12.38 7.49 3.55
C LYS A 64 13.19 6.97 4.73
N LYS A 65 14.50 7.18 4.75
CA LYS A 65 15.38 6.71 5.84
C LYS A 65 15.08 7.46 7.14
N ASP A 66 15.03 6.71 8.23
CA ASP A 66 14.82 7.22 9.60
C ASP A 66 13.50 8.00 9.79
N GLN A 67 12.58 7.88 8.84
CA GLN A 67 11.22 8.43 8.95
C GLN A 67 10.33 7.49 9.76
N PRO A 68 9.42 8.02 10.60
CA PRO A 68 8.41 7.20 11.27
C PRO A 68 7.58 6.40 10.28
N MET A 69 7.28 5.15 10.62
CA MET A 69 6.50 4.27 9.76
C MET A 69 5.09 4.80 9.55
N ILE A 70 4.42 5.27 10.61
CA ILE A 70 3.14 5.99 10.47
C ILE A 70 3.41 7.33 9.80
N GLY A 71 2.70 7.59 8.71
CA GLY A 71 2.90 8.75 7.85
C GLY A 71 3.83 8.51 6.65
N LEU A 72 4.52 7.36 6.60
CA LEU A 72 5.40 7.03 5.48
C LEU A 72 4.60 6.71 4.21
N VAL A 73 4.95 7.36 3.10
CA VAL A 73 4.40 7.06 1.78
C VAL A 73 5.13 5.84 1.20
N ILE A 74 4.43 4.73 1.13
CA ILE A 74 4.96 3.45 0.64
C ILE A 74 4.52 3.13 -0.77
N LEU A 75 3.44 3.72 -1.29
CA LEU A 75 3.01 3.60 -2.68
C LEU A 75 3.03 4.97 -3.36
N SER A 76 3.50 5.04 -4.60
CA SER A 76 3.54 6.31 -5.34
C SER A 76 3.55 6.10 -6.85
N GLY A 77 3.02 7.08 -7.60
CA GLY A 77 3.19 7.16 -9.06
C GLY A 77 2.26 6.24 -9.87
N LEU A 78 1.37 5.52 -9.21
CA LEU A 78 0.44 4.59 -9.86
C LEU A 78 -0.66 5.35 -10.61
N LYS A 79 -0.85 5.02 -11.88
CA LYS A 79 -1.85 5.66 -12.75
C LYS A 79 -2.76 4.62 -13.36
N LYS A 80 -4.02 4.99 -13.62
CA LYS A 80 -5.00 4.09 -14.24
C LYS A 80 -4.54 3.69 -15.65
N ASP A 81 -4.60 2.39 -15.94
CA ASP A 81 -4.27 1.77 -17.21
C ASP A 81 -5.23 0.59 -17.45
N GLY A 82 -6.28 0.85 -18.24
CA GLY A 82 -7.41 -0.07 -18.39
C GLY A 82 -8.11 -0.34 -17.05
N ASP A 83 -8.11 -1.60 -16.64
CA ASP A 83 -8.72 -2.10 -15.39
C ASP A 83 -7.74 -2.19 -14.21
N GLU A 84 -6.48 -1.77 -14.41
CA GLU A 84 -5.43 -1.78 -13.39
C GLU A 84 -4.87 -0.38 -13.16
N TRP A 85 -4.00 -0.25 -12.14
CA TRP A 85 -3.14 0.91 -11.97
C TRP A 85 -1.69 0.46 -12.03
N ASN A 86 -0.92 1.05 -12.93
CA ASN A 86 0.44 0.63 -13.28
C ASN A 86 1.42 1.82 -13.25
N GLY A 87 2.71 1.52 -13.47
CA GLY A 87 3.76 2.52 -13.68
C GLY A 87 4.29 3.20 -12.41
N GLY A 88 3.78 2.82 -11.24
CA GLY A 88 4.27 3.33 -9.96
C GLY A 88 5.18 2.35 -9.23
N GLU A 89 5.40 2.64 -7.95
CA GLU A 89 6.36 1.94 -7.11
C GLU A 89 5.79 1.68 -5.71
N ILE A 90 6.32 0.63 -5.07
CA ILE A 90 6.07 0.30 -3.68
C ILE A 90 7.38 0.14 -2.92
N THR A 91 7.53 0.78 -1.76
CA THR A 91 8.63 0.52 -0.83
C THR A 91 8.18 -0.48 0.22
N ASP A 92 8.92 -1.58 0.39
CA ASP A 92 8.75 -2.47 1.53
C ASP A 92 9.64 -1.95 2.69
N PRO A 93 9.05 -1.44 3.79
CA PRO A 93 9.85 -0.94 4.89
C PRO A 93 10.62 -2.04 5.64
N LYS A 94 10.25 -3.32 5.46
CA LYS A 94 10.92 -4.45 6.12
C LYS A 94 12.32 -4.69 5.57
N ASP A 95 12.51 -4.51 4.27
CA ASP A 95 13.82 -4.67 3.61
C ASP A 95 14.40 -3.35 3.07
N GLY A 96 13.62 -2.26 3.17
CA GLY A 96 14.01 -0.92 2.75
C GLY A 96 14.10 -0.73 1.24
N LYS A 97 13.64 -1.71 0.45
CA LYS A 97 13.75 -1.69 -1.01
C LYS A 97 12.49 -1.16 -1.65
N THR A 98 12.67 -0.53 -2.80
CA THR A 98 11.59 -0.05 -3.65
C THR A 98 11.49 -0.90 -4.90
N TYR A 99 10.26 -1.30 -5.21
CA TYR A 99 9.90 -2.20 -6.29
C TYR A 99 8.93 -1.49 -7.23
N LYS A 100 8.94 -1.88 -8.51
CA LYS A 100 7.86 -1.48 -9.41
C LYS A 100 6.56 -2.08 -8.89
N SER A 101 5.47 -1.34 -9.00
CA SER A 101 4.19 -1.75 -8.45
C SER A 101 3.07 -1.67 -9.47
N LYS A 102 2.08 -2.55 -9.27
CA LYS A 102 0.77 -2.44 -9.90
C LYS A 102 -0.34 -2.84 -8.95
N LEU A 103 -1.51 -2.24 -9.16
CA LEU A 103 -2.71 -2.48 -8.39
C LEU A 103 -3.85 -2.99 -9.28
N GLN A 104 -4.65 -3.90 -8.74
CA GLN A 104 -5.89 -4.33 -9.36
C GLN A 104 -6.97 -4.50 -8.29
N LEU A 105 -8.12 -3.87 -8.51
CA LEU A 105 -9.30 -4.11 -7.67
C LEU A 105 -9.92 -5.46 -8.04
N THR A 106 -10.32 -6.20 -7.02
CA THR A 106 -11.00 -7.49 -7.17
C THR A 106 -12.16 -7.58 -6.19
N GLU A 107 -13.01 -8.60 -6.36
CA GLU A 107 -14.20 -8.83 -5.52
C GLU A 107 -15.07 -7.57 -5.38
N SER A 108 -15.37 -6.93 -6.51
CA SER A 108 -16.18 -5.71 -6.56
C SER A 108 -15.67 -4.61 -5.62
N GLY A 109 -14.37 -4.35 -5.65
CA GLY A 109 -13.74 -3.28 -4.87
C GLY A 109 -13.37 -3.64 -3.44
N LYS A 110 -13.77 -4.80 -2.93
CA LYS A 110 -13.51 -5.22 -1.53
C LYS A 110 -12.06 -5.63 -1.28
N LYS A 111 -11.36 -6.05 -2.34
CA LYS A 111 -9.96 -6.46 -2.29
C LYS A 111 -9.12 -5.67 -3.28
N LEU A 112 -7.88 -5.41 -2.88
CA LEU A 112 -6.87 -4.81 -3.72
C LEU A 112 -5.70 -5.76 -3.82
N GLN A 113 -5.45 -6.28 -5.01
CA GLN A 113 -4.19 -6.95 -5.29
C GLN A 113 -3.11 -5.90 -5.50
N VAL A 114 -2.06 -5.96 -4.69
CA VAL A 114 -0.87 -5.12 -4.76
C VAL A 114 0.29 -6.00 -5.16
N ARG A 115 0.86 -5.80 -6.34
CA ARG A 115 2.02 -6.57 -6.81
C ARG A 115 3.26 -5.69 -6.82
N GLY A 116 4.33 -6.15 -6.19
CA GLY A 116 5.67 -5.56 -6.26
C GLY A 116 6.61 -6.48 -7.05
N TYR A 117 7.43 -5.94 -7.95
CA TYR A 117 8.32 -6.74 -8.80
C TYR A 117 9.63 -6.03 -9.16
N VAL A 118 10.65 -6.82 -9.51
CA VAL A 118 11.95 -6.33 -9.97
C VAL A 118 12.05 -6.54 -11.48
N GLY A 119 12.24 -5.46 -12.25
CA GLY A 119 12.34 -5.53 -13.71
C GLY A 119 10.99 -5.80 -14.37
N VAL A 120 10.64 -7.09 -14.57
CA VAL A 120 9.39 -7.54 -15.19
C VAL A 120 8.40 -8.10 -14.17
N PRO A 121 7.07 -7.94 -14.36
CA PRO A 121 6.05 -8.35 -13.39
C PRO A 121 6.10 -9.81 -12.95
N MET A 122 6.63 -10.71 -13.79
CA MET A 122 6.72 -12.15 -13.50
C MET A 122 7.65 -12.45 -12.31
N PHE A 123 8.67 -11.62 -12.06
CA PHE A 123 9.59 -11.77 -10.94
C PHE A 123 9.22 -10.81 -9.81
N GLY A 124 8.19 -11.18 -9.06
CA GLY A 124 7.66 -10.35 -7.97
C GLY A 124 6.80 -11.12 -6.98
N ARG A 125 6.22 -10.38 -6.04
CA ARG A 125 5.27 -10.89 -5.05
C ARG A 125 3.98 -10.10 -5.13
N SER A 126 2.85 -10.79 -4.94
CA SER A 126 1.54 -10.16 -4.79
C SER A 126 1.09 -10.26 -3.35
N GLN A 127 0.46 -9.21 -2.85
CA GLN A 127 -0.27 -9.19 -1.59
C GLN A 127 -1.72 -8.81 -1.86
N THR A 128 -2.62 -9.35 -1.05
CA THR A 128 -4.03 -8.97 -1.05
C THR A 128 -4.28 -8.07 0.14
N TRP A 129 -4.73 -6.85 -0.12
CA TRP A 129 -5.19 -5.93 0.90
C TRP A 129 -6.71 -5.94 0.94
N LEU A 130 -7.27 -5.78 2.13
CA LEU A 130 -8.72 -5.78 2.38
C LEU A 130 -9.18 -4.36 2.58
N ARG A 131 -10.29 -3.94 1.95
CA ARG A 131 -10.85 -2.61 2.17
C ARG A 131 -11.32 -2.49 3.61
N GLU A 132 -10.97 -1.39 4.28
CA GLU A 132 -11.52 -1.03 5.59
C GLU A 132 -12.76 -0.17 5.35
N GLU A 133 -13.91 -0.60 5.87
CA GLU A 133 -15.19 0.13 5.83
C GLU A 133 -15.26 1.22 6.90
#